data_AF-A0A9K2KNQ8-F1
#
_entry.id   AF-A0A9K2KNQ8-F1
#
_cell.length_a   1.000
_cell.length_b   1.000
_cell.length_c   1.000
_cell.angle_alpha   90.00
_cell.angle_beta   90.00
_cell.angle_gamma   90.00
#
_symmetry.space_group_name_H-M   'P 1'
#
loop_
_entity.id
_entity.type
_entity.pdbx_description
1 polymer ?
#
loop_
_entity_poly.entity_id
_entity_poly.type
_entity_poly.pdbx_seq_one_letter_code
_entity_poly.pdbx_strand_id
1 'polypeptide(L)'
;MKKLLAAVMMAGLAGAVSAAGVHVEDGWARTTVEGMKIGGAFMKIHNDEAKQDFLLGGSSPVADRVEVHTHINDNGVMRMREVEGGVPLEAKSVTELKPGSYHVMFMGLKKQLKEGDKIPVTLKFKNAKAQTVQLEVKTAPMPAMNHGHHHGEAHQH
;
A
#
# COMPACT_ATOMS: atom_id res chain seq x y z
N MET A 1 -24.71 -65.60 -21.60
CA MET A 1 -24.79 -65.17 -20.19
C MET A 1 -24.50 -63.67 -20.14
N LYS A 2 -25.45 -62.86 -19.65
CA LYS A 2 -25.41 -61.38 -19.63
C LYS A 2 -24.82 -60.89 -18.30
N LYS A 3 -23.78 -60.07 -18.31
CA LYS A 3 -23.31 -59.24 -17.17
C LYS A 3 -22.66 -57.97 -17.75
N LEU A 4 -23.41 -56.88 -17.90
CA LEU A 4 -23.72 -55.79 -16.95
C LEU A 4 -22.58 -54.76 -16.79
N LEU A 5 -22.92 -53.52 -17.16
CA LEU A 5 -22.15 -52.28 -17.10
C LEU A 5 -21.68 -51.94 -15.68
N ALA A 6 -20.56 -51.24 -15.58
CA ALA A 6 -20.35 -50.22 -14.55
C ALA A 6 -19.32 -49.19 -15.06
N ALA A 7 -19.80 -48.10 -15.65
CA ALA A 7 -19.00 -46.91 -15.92
C ALA A 7 -19.10 -45.99 -14.69
N VAL A 8 -18.03 -45.93 -13.90
CA VAL A 8 -17.92 -44.95 -12.80
C VAL A 8 -17.40 -43.65 -13.40
N MET A 9 -18.29 -42.69 -13.62
CA MET A 9 -17.90 -41.31 -13.88
C MET A 9 -17.43 -40.68 -12.56
N MET A 10 -16.13 -40.52 -12.41
CA MET A 10 -15.54 -39.73 -11.33
C MET A 10 -15.72 -38.25 -11.69
N ALA A 11 -16.76 -37.60 -11.16
CA ALA A 11 -16.96 -36.17 -11.29
C ALA A 11 -15.85 -35.45 -10.50
N GLY A 12 -14.86 -34.90 -11.22
CA GLY A 12 -13.85 -34.03 -10.64
C GLY A 12 -14.48 -32.73 -10.17
N LEU A 13 -14.59 -32.55 -8.85
CA LEU A 13 -14.79 -31.23 -8.26
C LEU A 13 -13.56 -30.38 -8.60
N ALA A 14 -13.69 -29.53 -9.62
CA ALA A 14 -12.79 -28.41 -9.83
C ALA A 14 -13.07 -27.38 -8.73
N GLY A 15 -12.48 -27.59 -7.55
CA GLY A 15 -12.40 -26.54 -6.54
C GLY A 15 -11.62 -25.38 -7.15
N ALA A 16 -12.24 -24.20 -7.22
CA ALA A 16 -11.53 -22.97 -7.52
C ALA A 16 -10.49 -22.77 -6.40
N VAL A 17 -9.26 -23.21 -6.66
CA VAL A 17 -8.12 -22.89 -5.83
C VAL A 17 -7.90 -21.39 -6.02
N SER A 18 -8.47 -20.59 -5.13
CA SER A 18 -8.06 -19.19 -5.02
C SER A 18 -6.56 -19.24 -4.73
N ALA A 19 -5.75 -18.75 -5.66
CA ALA A 19 -4.30 -18.81 -5.54
C ALA A 19 -3.91 -18.02 -4.28
N ALA A 20 -3.57 -18.74 -3.21
CA ALA A 20 -3.03 -18.12 -2.01
C ALA A 20 -1.75 -17.37 -2.36
N GLY A 21 -1.57 -16.17 -1.79
CA GLY A 21 -0.40 -15.35 -2.02
C GLY A 21 -0.57 -13.93 -1.49
N VAL A 22 0.49 -13.14 -1.65
CA VAL A 22 0.45 -11.70 -1.42
C VAL A 22 0.00 -11.02 -2.71
N HIS A 23 -0.95 -10.09 -2.64
CA HIS A 23 -1.35 -9.27 -3.78
C HIS A 23 -1.67 -7.83 -3.36
N VAL A 24 -1.65 -6.92 -4.33
CA VAL A 24 -1.76 -5.48 -4.09
C VAL A 24 -2.95 -4.90 -4.85
N GLU A 25 -3.78 -4.14 -4.15
CA GLU A 25 -4.98 -3.49 -4.68
C GLU A 25 -4.95 -1.98 -4.41
N ASP A 26 -5.78 -1.24 -5.16
CA ASP A 26 -6.03 0.20 -4.96
C ASP A 26 -4.76 1.06 -4.85
N GLY A 27 -3.70 0.68 -5.58
CA GLY A 27 -2.42 1.37 -5.54
C GLY A 27 -2.46 2.73 -6.23
N TRP A 28 -2.00 3.78 -5.54
CA TRP A 28 -1.83 5.12 -6.11
C TRP A 28 -0.66 5.86 -5.47
N ALA A 29 -0.19 6.90 -6.15
CA ALA A 29 0.86 7.80 -5.65
C ALA A 29 0.36 9.24 -5.56
N ARG A 30 0.82 10.00 -4.58
CA ARG A 30 0.41 11.38 -4.38
C ARG A 30 1.12 12.30 -5.36
N THR A 31 0.38 13.27 -5.90
CA THR A 31 0.96 14.41 -6.63
C THR A 31 2.01 15.14 -5.77
N THR A 32 3.03 15.65 -6.44
CA THR A 32 4.09 16.45 -5.80
C THR A 32 4.20 17.81 -6.49
N VAL A 33 4.80 18.78 -5.81
CA VAL A 33 5.14 20.08 -6.42
C VAL A 33 6.53 20.03 -7.04
N GLU A 34 6.79 20.96 -7.96
CA GLU A 34 8.11 21.07 -8.60
C GLU A 34 9.22 21.28 -7.56
N GLY A 35 10.37 20.63 -7.77
CA GLY A 35 11.52 20.68 -6.85
C GLY A 35 11.44 19.74 -5.64
N MET A 36 10.26 19.17 -5.33
CA MET A 36 10.10 18.23 -4.22
C MET A 36 10.90 16.93 -4.46
N LYS A 37 11.67 16.50 -3.45
CA LYS A 37 12.53 15.31 -3.52
C LYS A 37 11.94 14.06 -2.86
N ILE A 38 10.77 14.19 -2.25
CA ILE A 38 10.08 13.10 -1.56
C ILE A 38 8.66 12.92 -2.12
N GLY A 39 8.16 11.69 -2.12
CA GLY A 39 6.79 11.39 -2.54
C GLY A 39 6.21 10.24 -1.72
N GLY A 40 4.88 10.13 -1.69
CA GLY A 40 4.18 9.06 -0.98
C GLY A 40 3.32 8.22 -1.92
N ALA A 41 3.28 6.92 -1.68
CA ALA A 41 2.38 5.97 -2.33
C ALA A 41 1.61 5.14 -1.29
N PHE A 42 0.40 4.77 -1.69
CA PHE A 42 -0.64 4.17 -0.86
C PHE A 42 -1.27 3.02 -1.62
N MET A 43 -1.69 1.98 -0.91
CA MET A 43 -2.22 0.75 -1.48
C MET A 43 -2.80 -0.13 -0.38
N LYS A 44 -3.58 -1.15 -0.76
CA LYS A 44 -3.93 -2.26 0.11
C LYS A 44 -3.09 -3.46 -0.25
N ILE A 45 -2.54 -4.13 0.75
CA ILE A 45 -1.74 -5.34 0.55
C ILE A 45 -2.46 -6.48 1.26
N HIS A 46 -2.92 -7.42 0.47
CA HIS A 46 -3.59 -8.62 0.92
C HIS A 46 -2.53 -9.71 1.11
N ASN A 47 -2.56 -10.35 2.27
CA ASN A 47 -1.77 -11.54 2.52
C ASN A 47 -2.72 -12.73 2.72
N ASP A 48 -2.98 -13.48 1.64
CA ASP A 48 -3.81 -14.68 1.69
C ASP A 48 -3.02 -15.92 2.14
N GLU A 49 -1.75 -15.78 2.51
CA GLU A 49 -0.95 -16.88 3.05
C GLU A 49 -1.36 -17.21 4.49
N ALA A 50 -0.99 -18.41 4.95
CA ALA A 50 -1.16 -18.82 6.34
C ALA A 50 -0.06 -18.27 7.27
N LYS A 51 0.93 -17.58 6.72
CA LYS A 51 2.09 -17.04 7.45
C LYS A 51 2.19 -15.53 7.23
N GLN A 52 2.68 -14.83 8.24
CA GLN A 52 3.01 -13.42 8.14
C GLN A 52 4.16 -13.20 7.14
N ASP A 53 4.07 -12.12 6.38
CA ASP A 53 5.15 -11.60 5.55
C ASP A 53 5.47 -10.15 5.94
N PHE A 54 6.44 -9.53 5.27
CA PHE A 54 6.83 -8.14 5.48
C PHE A 54 7.06 -7.44 4.16
N LEU A 55 6.49 -6.25 4.00
CA LEU A 55 6.87 -5.33 2.92
C LEU A 55 8.13 -4.58 3.34
N LEU A 56 9.24 -4.84 2.64
CA LEU A 56 10.56 -4.29 2.97
C LEU A 56 10.88 -2.95 2.27
N GLY A 57 9.99 -2.46 1.40
CA GLY A 57 10.25 -1.33 0.51
C GLY A 57 10.23 -1.76 -0.95
N GLY A 58 11.09 -1.17 -1.78
CA GLY A 58 11.05 -1.47 -3.20
C GLY A 58 12.09 -0.76 -4.07
N SER A 59 11.71 -0.54 -5.33
CA SER A 59 12.45 0.29 -6.27
C SER A 59 11.51 0.86 -7.33
N SER A 60 11.85 2.05 -7.83
CA SER A 60 11.15 2.67 -8.96
C SER A 60 12.13 3.52 -9.77
N PRO A 61 12.01 3.59 -11.11
CA PRO A 61 12.87 4.45 -11.91
C PRO A 61 12.74 5.94 -11.58
N VAL A 62 11.62 6.38 -10.99
CA VAL A 62 11.34 7.80 -10.69
C VAL A 62 12.02 8.33 -9.43
N ALA A 63 12.62 7.45 -8.63
CA ALA A 63 13.24 7.77 -7.34
C ALA A 63 14.63 7.12 -7.22
N ASP A 64 15.44 7.58 -6.27
CA ASP A 64 16.73 6.97 -5.95
C ASP A 64 16.56 5.81 -4.97
N ARG A 65 15.59 5.91 -4.04
CA ARG A 65 15.23 4.83 -3.11
C ARG A 65 13.72 4.78 -2.89
N VAL A 66 13.24 3.59 -2.52
CA VAL A 66 11.85 3.35 -2.15
C VAL A 66 11.83 2.61 -0.82
N GLU A 67 11.36 3.30 0.20
CA GLU A 67 11.34 2.88 1.60
C GLU A 67 9.90 2.70 2.07
N VAL A 68 9.71 2.10 3.25
CA VAL A 68 8.42 2.04 3.93
C VAL A 68 8.48 2.80 5.24
N HIS A 69 7.50 3.67 5.45
CA HIS A 69 7.49 4.61 6.57
C HIS A 69 6.17 4.51 7.32
N THR A 70 6.19 4.83 8.60
CA THR A 70 5.02 4.98 9.47
C THR A 70 4.94 6.40 10.00
N HIS A 71 3.79 6.76 10.56
CA HIS A 71 3.62 7.97 11.34
C HIS A 71 3.64 7.64 12.82
N ILE A 72 4.53 8.28 13.57
CA ILE A 72 4.52 8.22 15.03
C ILE A 72 4.11 9.58 15.59
N ASN A 73 3.30 9.55 16.64
CA ASN A 73 3.07 10.73 17.46
C ASN A 73 4.17 10.78 18.52
N ASP A 74 5.07 11.76 18.38
CA ASP A 74 6.16 12.00 19.30
C ASP A 74 5.93 13.36 19.97
N ASN A 75 5.37 13.31 21.18
CA ASN A 75 5.01 14.49 21.99
C ASN A 75 4.09 15.50 21.28
N GLY A 76 3.06 15.01 20.57
CA GLY A 76 2.10 15.84 19.83
C GLY A 76 2.57 16.22 18.43
N VAL A 77 3.80 15.85 18.05
CA VAL A 77 4.35 16.07 16.71
C VAL A 77 4.28 14.78 15.92
N MET A 78 3.50 14.80 14.83
CA MET A 78 3.48 13.70 13.87
C MET A 78 4.79 13.67 13.10
N ARG A 79 5.57 12.59 13.26
CA ARG A 79 6.82 12.36 12.54
C ARG A 79 6.72 11.13 11.66
N MET A 80 7.19 11.25 10.43
CA MET A 80 7.42 10.09 9.55
C MET A 80 8.72 9.40 9.99
N ARG A 81 8.67 8.08 10.12
CA ARG A 81 9.84 7.26 10.45
C ARG A 81 9.87 6.01 9.58
N GLU A 82 11.04 5.68 9.05
CA GLU A 82 11.26 4.41 8.36
C GLU A 82 10.96 3.22 9.28
N VAL A 83 10.31 2.20 8.72
CA VAL A 83 10.02 0.95 9.44
C VAL A 83 11.13 -0.04 9.16
N GLU A 84 12.16 -0.02 10.00
CA GLU A 84 13.26 -1.00 9.91
C GLU A 84 12.71 -2.44 10.01
N GLY A 85 13.09 -3.29 9.06
CA GLY A 85 12.57 -4.66 8.96
C GLY A 85 11.24 -4.79 8.20
N GLY A 86 10.63 -3.68 7.80
CA GLY A 86 9.47 -3.62 6.92
C GLY A 86 8.12 -3.59 7.63
N VAL A 87 7.07 -3.28 6.86
CA VAL A 87 5.68 -3.26 7.34
C VAL A 87 5.17 -4.70 7.49
N PRO A 88 4.65 -5.10 8.66
CA PRO A 88 4.10 -6.45 8.84
C PRO A 88 2.83 -6.65 8.00
N LEU A 89 2.77 -7.80 7.34
CA LEU A 89 1.63 -8.27 6.57
C LEU A 89 1.08 -9.51 7.26
N GLU A 90 0.14 -9.31 8.18
CA GLU A 90 -0.44 -10.40 8.98
C GLU A 90 -1.08 -11.47 8.09
N ALA A 91 -0.98 -12.74 8.50
CA ALA A 91 -1.58 -13.84 7.76
C ALA A 91 -3.10 -13.66 7.63
N LYS A 92 -3.66 -13.97 6.47
CA LYS A 92 -5.11 -13.88 6.18
C LYS A 92 -5.70 -12.50 6.46
N SER A 93 -4.93 -11.45 6.20
CA SER A 93 -5.31 -10.07 6.51
C SER A 93 -4.99 -9.12 5.36
N VAL A 94 -5.54 -7.92 5.47
CA VAL A 94 -5.27 -6.78 4.58
C VAL A 94 -4.58 -5.69 5.38
N THR A 95 -3.37 -5.34 4.97
CA THR A 95 -2.64 -4.19 5.49
C THR A 95 -2.89 -2.99 4.59
N GLU A 96 -3.52 -1.95 5.13
CA GLU A 96 -3.80 -0.72 4.39
C GLU A 96 -2.69 0.32 4.61
N LEU A 97 -2.01 0.70 3.52
CA LEU A 97 -1.07 1.81 3.47
C LEU A 97 -1.83 3.06 3.03
N LYS A 98 -2.01 4.03 3.93
CA LYS A 98 -2.83 5.22 3.71
C LYS A 98 -2.22 6.46 4.36
N PRO A 99 -2.63 7.69 3.96
CA PRO A 99 -2.19 8.92 4.59
C PRO A 99 -2.38 8.87 6.13
N GLY A 100 -1.34 9.26 6.87
CA GLY A 100 -1.33 9.23 8.34
C GLY A 100 -1.06 7.85 8.96
N SER A 101 -0.82 6.81 8.16
CA SER A 101 -0.46 5.45 8.59
C SER A 101 0.86 5.03 7.92
N TYR A 102 1.06 3.72 7.74
CA TYR A 102 2.07 3.16 6.86
C TYR A 102 1.92 3.67 5.43
N HIS A 103 3.04 3.90 4.75
CA HIS A 103 3.07 4.30 3.35
C HIS A 103 4.41 3.94 2.71
N VAL A 104 4.42 3.86 1.38
CA VAL A 104 5.64 3.76 0.59
C VAL A 104 6.17 5.17 0.37
N MET A 105 7.44 5.39 0.69
CA MET A 105 8.11 6.69 0.53
C MET A 105 9.13 6.63 -0.60
N PHE A 106 8.98 7.51 -1.58
CA PHE A 106 9.97 7.74 -2.63
C PHE A 106 10.98 8.77 -2.13
N MET A 107 12.26 8.40 -2.12
CA MET A 107 13.36 9.29 -1.73
C MET A 107 14.20 9.64 -2.95
N GLY A 108 14.53 10.93 -3.09
CA GLY A 108 15.30 11.41 -4.24
C GLY A 108 14.48 11.37 -5.54
N LEU A 109 13.28 11.96 -5.54
CA LEU A 109 12.49 12.08 -6.76
C LEU A 109 13.29 12.80 -7.87
N LYS A 110 13.37 12.15 -9.03
CA LYS A 110 14.10 12.64 -10.21
C LYS A 110 13.27 13.63 -11.02
N LYS A 111 11.95 13.55 -10.89
CA LYS A 111 10.98 14.46 -11.51
C LYS A 111 9.75 14.61 -10.61
N GLN A 112 9.00 15.68 -10.84
CA GLN A 112 7.68 15.85 -10.26
C GLN A 112 6.76 14.69 -10.66
N LEU A 113 5.99 14.19 -9.70
CA LEU A 113 4.84 13.31 -9.93
C LEU A 113 3.61 14.17 -10.23
N LYS A 114 3.12 14.14 -11.47
CA LYS A 114 1.97 14.92 -11.94
C LYS A 114 0.72 14.06 -11.99
N GLU A 115 -0.44 14.67 -11.79
CA GLU A 115 -1.72 13.95 -11.84
C GLU A 115 -1.90 13.23 -13.19
N GLY A 116 -2.34 11.97 -13.14
CA GLY A 116 -2.50 11.11 -14.31
C GLY A 116 -1.22 10.38 -14.76
N ASP A 117 -0.05 10.71 -14.19
CA ASP A 117 1.17 9.92 -14.43
C ASP A 117 0.97 8.48 -13.97
N LYS A 118 1.61 7.54 -14.68
CA LYS A 118 1.71 6.14 -14.25
C LYS A 118 3.16 5.83 -13.92
N ILE A 119 3.40 5.40 -12.68
CA ILE A 119 4.75 5.07 -12.20
C ILE A 119 4.86 3.57 -11.87
N PRO A 120 5.81 2.85 -12.47
CA PRO A 120 6.08 1.47 -12.08
C PRO A 120 6.81 1.46 -10.73
N VAL A 121 6.32 0.65 -9.79
CA VAL A 121 6.95 0.44 -8.49
C VAL A 121 7.10 -1.06 -8.27
N THR A 122 8.32 -1.51 -8.04
CA THR A 122 8.58 -2.90 -7.66
C THR A 122 8.66 -2.99 -6.15
N LEU A 123 7.66 -3.65 -5.55
CA LEU A 123 7.56 -3.92 -4.13
C LEU A 123 8.35 -5.18 -3.78
N LYS A 124 9.14 -5.11 -2.72
CA LYS A 124 9.95 -6.21 -2.22
C LYS A 124 9.35 -6.72 -0.93
N PHE A 125 9.08 -8.02 -0.91
CA PHE A 125 8.59 -8.72 0.27
C PHE A 125 9.70 -9.60 0.85
N LYS A 126 9.58 -9.96 2.13
CA LYS A 126 10.57 -10.81 2.78
C LYS A 126 10.50 -12.25 2.28
N ASN A 127 9.30 -12.78 2.04
CA ASN A 127 9.10 -14.17 1.62
C ASN A 127 8.42 -14.28 0.24
N ALA A 128 7.42 -13.45 -0.03
CA ALA A 128 6.75 -13.43 -1.32
C ALA A 128 7.67 -12.91 -2.43
N LYS A 129 7.35 -13.27 -3.68
CA LYS A 129 8.06 -12.74 -4.85
C LYS A 129 7.85 -11.23 -4.94
N ALA A 130 8.88 -10.52 -5.36
CA ALA A 130 8.75 -9.10 -5.67
C ALA A 130 7.67 -8.88 -6.75
N GLN A 131 6.88 -7.81 -6.59
CA GLN A 131 5.76 -7.50 -7.47
C GLN A 131 5.90 -6.09 -8.02
N THR A 132 5.81 -5.94 -9.34
CA THR A 132 5.76 -4.63 -9.98
C THR A 132 4.31 -4.19 -10.17
N VAL A 133 3.95 -3.08 -9.56
CA VAL A 133 2.63 -2.45 -9.67
C VAL A 133 2.74 -1.12 -10.44
N GLN A 134 1.72 -0.79 -11.21
CA GLN A 134 1.59 0.51 -11.87
C GLN A 134 0.73 1.41 -10.99
N LEU A 135 1.33 2.43 -10.40
CA LEU A 135 0.59 3.39 -9.57
C LEU A 135 0.18 4.59 -10.41
N GLU A 136 -1.10 4.92 -10.38
CA GLU A 136 -1.60 6.17 -10.93
C GLU A 136 -1.35 7.31 -9.92
N VAL A 137 -0.85 8.44 -10.41
CA VAL A 137 -0.61 9.62 -9.58
C VAL A 137 -1.89 10.44 -9.45
N LYS A 138 -2.34 10.68 -8.21
CA LYS A 138 -3.58 11.37 -7.87
C LYS A 138 -3.34 12.46 -6.84
N THR A 139 -4.15 13.51 -6.91
CA THR A 139 -4.20 14.51 -5.85
C THR A 139 -4.81 13.88 -4.60
N ALA A 140 -4.10 13.94 -3.47
CA ALA A 140 -4.62 13.38 -2.22
C ALA A 140 -5.92 14.08 -1.84
N PRO A 141 -6.94 13.34 -1.38
CA PRO A 141 -8.16 13.95 -0.87
C PRO A 141 -7.80 14.88 0.29
N MET A 142 -8.24 16.14 0.19
CA MET A 142 -8.14 17.10 1.29
C MET A 142 -8.98 16.57 2.46
N PRO A 143 -8.46 16.51 3.70
CA PRO A 143 -9.32 16.34 4.86
C PRO A 143 -10.34 17.48 4.83
N ALA A 144 -11.64 17.18 4.95
CA ALA A 144 -12.67 18.19 5.05
C ALA A 144 -12.29 19.15 6.20
N MET A 145 -11.95 20.39 5.87
CA MET A 145 -11.67 21.43 6.85
C MET A 145 -12.97 21.76 7.57
N ASN A 146 -13.21 21.11 8.71
CA ASN A 146 -14.24 21.56 9.65
C ASN A 146 -13.75 22.88 10.25
N HIS A 147 -14.14 24.01 9.65
CA HIS A 147 -13.94 25.35 10.20
C HIS A 147 -14.84 25.53 11.43
N GLY A 148 -14.38 25.03 12.58
CA GLY A 148 -14.91 25.42 13.88
C GLY A 148 -14.35 26.78 14.27
N HIS A 149 -14.92 27.87 13.76
CA HIS A 149 -14.66 29.22 14.26
C HIS A 149 -15.26 29.36 15.67
N HIS A 150 -14.44 29.16 16.70
CA HIS A 150 -14.74 29.69 18.04
C HIS A 150 -14.13 31.10 18.16
N HIS A 151 -14.95 32.11 17.86
CA HIS A 151 -14.76 33.45 18.41
C HIS A 151 -15.42 33.48 19.79
N GLY A 152 -14.61 33.54 20.86
CA GLY A 152 -15.02 33.99 22.19
C GLY A 152 -13.94 34.94 22.66
N GLU A 153 -14.17 36.25 22.68
CA GLU A 153 -14.93 37.03 23.67
C GLU A 153 -13.88 37.92 24.34
N ALA A 154 -14.06 39.23 24.20
CA ALA A 154 -13.13 40.25 24.66
C ALA A 154 -13.15 40.37 26.19
N HIS A 155 -11.97 40.37 26.81
CA HIS A 155 -11.79 40.91 28.16
C HIS A 155 -11.24 42.32 28.04
N GLN A 156 -12.06 43.33 28.31
CA GLN A 156 -11.62 44.68 28.64
C GLN A 156 -11.52 44.80 30.16
N HIS A 157 -10.49 45.53 30.59
CA HIS A 157 -10.31 46.05 31.95
C HIS A 157 -11.15 47.30 32.16
#